data_AF-A0A6G4M792-F1
#
_entry.id   AF-A0A6G4M792-F1
#
_cell.length_a   1.000
_cell.length_b   1.000
_cell.length_c   1.000
_cell.angle_alpha   90.00
_cell.angle_beta   90.00
_cell.angle_gamma   90.00
#
_symmetry.space_group_name_H-M   'P 1'
#
loop_
_entity.id
_entity.type
_entity.pdbx_description
1 polymer ?
#
loop_
_entity_poly.entity_id
_entity_poly.type
_entity_poly.pdbx_seq_one_letter_code
_entity_poly.pdbx_strand_id
1 'polypeptide(L)'
;MDKTSATADSTDAVTVSLKYTRNGAGVSGASVAWTSTGGTLSASTSQTGSAGGSTVKLTSATAGSFTVTATVDGVVKTTEAIAFTSPAGG
;
A
#
# COMPACT_ATOMS: atom_id res chain seq x y z
N MET A 1 2.81 1.96 7.12
CA MET A 1 3.47 0.92 6.31
C MET A 1 4.28 0.10 7.28
N ASP A 2 4.25 -1.22 7.17
CA ASP A 2 5.00 -2.14 8.01
C ASP A 2 6.50 -2.17 7.67
N LYS A 3 6.84 -2.01 6.38
CA LYS A 3 8.22 -1.99 5.86
C LYS A 3 8.30 -1.18 4.56
N THR A 4 9.50 -0.71 4.23
CA THR A 4 9.83 -0.03 2.96
C THR A 4 10.81 -0.85 2.11
N SER A 5 11.03 -2.10 2.50
CA SER A 5 11.80 -3.07 1.72
C SER A 5 11.12 -4.42 1.73
N ALA A 6 11.24 -5.15 0.63
CA ALA A 6 10.69 -6.49 0.48
C ALA A 6 11.53 -7.33 -0.47
N THR A 7 11.35 -8.65 -0.40
CA THR A 7 11.98 -9.55 -1.35
C THR A 7 11.12 -9.66 -2.62
N ALA A 8 11.77 -9.61 -3.77
CA ALA A 8 11.13 -9.73 -5.08
C ALA A 8 10.81 -11.19 -5.45
N ASP A 9 10.19 -11.95 -4.56
CA ASP A 9 9.91 -13.39 -4.72
C ASP A 9 8.41 -13.69 -4.93
N SER A 10 7.57 -12.66 -5.09
CA SER A 10 6.10 -12.75 -5.12
C SER A 10 5.43 -13.26 -3.84
N THR A 11 6.18 -13.72 -2.83
CA THR A 11 5.65 -14.11 -1.52
C THR A 11 5.79 -12.99 -0.51
N ASP A 12 6.93 -12.28 -0.51
CA ASP A 12 7.12 -11.18 0.41
C ASP A 12 6.27 -9.97 0.01
N ALA A 13 5.31 -9.64 0.88
CA ALA A 13 4.35 -8.56 0.66
C ALA A 13 4.60 -7.39 1.61
N VAL A 14 4.55 -6.17 1.09
CA VAL A 14 4.55 -4.94 1.89
C VAL A 14 3.13 -4.55 2.21
N THR A 15 2.83 -4.40 3.51
CA THR A 15 1.53 -3.97 4.00
C THR A 15 1.48 -2.45 4.15
N VAL A 16 0.87 -1.80 3.17
CA VAL A 16 0.60 -0.37 3.23
C VAL A 16 -0.67 -0.14 4.02
N SER A 17 -0.54 0.63 5.10
CA SER A 17 -1.64 1.05 5.97
C SER A 17 -1.92 2.54 5.79
N LEU A 18 -3.18 2.87 5.54
CA LEU A 18 -3.71 4.21 5.48
C LEU A 18 -4.63 4.45 6.68
N LYS A 19 -4.58 5.66 7.24
CA LYS A 19 -5.55 6.13 8.21
C LYS A 19 -6.14 7.45 7.74
N TYR A 20 -7.41 7.42 7.37
CA TYR A 20 -8.17 8.57 6.94
C TYR A 20 -9.02 9.09 8.10
N THR A 21 -8.65 10.25 8.62
CA THR A 21 -9.34 10.92 9.72
C THR A 21 -9.84 12.29 9.26
N ARG A 22 -11.04 12.65 9.71
CA ARG A 22 -11.67 13.95 9.48
C ARG A 22 -12.07 14.53 10.83
N ASN A 23 -11.59 15.73 11.12
CA ASN A 23 -11.84 16.41 12.40
C ASN A 23 -11.47 15.58 13.65
N GLY A 24 -10.39 14.79 13.56
CA GLY A 24 -9.93 13.91 14.65
C GLY A 24 -10.65 12.56 14.76
N ALA A 25 -11.74 12.35 14.03
CA ALA A 25 -12.45 11.06 13.98
C ALA A 25 -12.06 10.26 12.73
N GLY A 26 -11.96 8.94 12.85
CA GLY A 26 -11.80 8.06 11.70
C GLY A 26 -13.07 8.06 10.84
N VAL A 27 -12.92 8.20 9.52
CA VAL A 27 -14.07 8.14 8.61
C VAL A 27 -14.23 6.72 8.08
N SER A 28 -15.37 6.10 8.32
CA SER A 28 -15.69 4.76 7.83
C SER A 28 -16.43 4.79 6.49
N GLY A 29 -16.28 3.73 5.72
CA GLY A 29 -16.93 3.57 4.43
C GLY A 29 -16.35 4.42 3.30
N ALA A 30 -15.24 5.13 3.52
CA ALA A 30 -14.59 5.90 2.48
C ALA A 30 -13.90 4.96 1.48
N SER A 31 -14.15 5.15 0.19
CA SER A 31 -13.48 4.40 -0.87
C SER A 31 -12.06 4.89 -1.04
N VAL A 32 -11.11 3.99 -0.86
CA VAL A 32 -9.68 4.18 -1.07
C VAL A 32 -9.31 3.48 -2.37
N ALA A 33 -8.84 4.24 -3.35
CA ALA A 33 -8.25 3.73 -4.58
C ALA A 33 -6.74 3.61 -4.40
N TRP A 34 -6.21 2.41 -4.61
CA TRP A 34 -4.80 2.08 -4.53
C TRP A 34 -4.23 1.89 -5.92
N THR A 35 -3.11 2.55 -6.16
CA THR A 35 -2.33 2.43 -7.39
C THR A 35 -0.88 2.20 -7.02
N SER A 36 -0.14 1.45 -7.82
CA SER A 36 1.29 1.27 -7.62
C SER A 36 2.03 1.56 -8.92
N THR A 37 3.26 2.07 -8.81
CA THR A 37 4.13 2.26 -9.99
C THR A 37 4.68 0.95 -10.55
N GLY A 38 4.60 -0.13 -9.78
CA GLY A 38 4.90 -1.49 -10.20
C GLY A 38 4.51 -2.52 -9.15
N GLY A 39 4.81 -3.79 -9.42
CA GLY A 39 4.34 -4.92 -8.63
C GLY A 39 2.83 -5.17 -8.76
N THR A 40 2.30 -5.98 -7.84
CA THR A 40 0.90 -6.41 -7.79
C THR A 40 0.30 -6.06 -6.43
N LEU A 41 -0.77 -5.27 -6.45
CA LEU A 41 -1.57 -4.99 -5.25
C LEU A 41 -2.58 -6.11 -5.03
N SER A 42 -2.78 -6.53 -3.77
CA SER A 42 -3.86 -7.46 -3.41
C SER A 42 -5.25 -6.92 -3.71
N ALA A 43 -5.41 -5.59 -3.69
CA ALA A 43 -6.65 -4.93 -4.07
C ALA A 43 -6.33 -3.55 -4.64
N SER A 44 -6.97 -3.19 -5.76
CA SER A 44 -6.90 -1.84 -6.34
C SER A 44 -7.81 -0.85 -5.61
N THR A 45 -8.80 -1.33 -4.85
CA THR A 45 -9.70 -0.49 -4.06
C THR A 45 -10.01 -1.14 -2.72
N SER A 46 -10.22 -0.33 -1.69
CA SER A 46 -10.64 -0.79 -0.37
C SER A 46 -11.55 0.23 0.29
N GLN A 47 -12.26 -0.16 1.34
CA GLN A 47 -13.02 0.78 2.16
C GLN A 47 -12.35 0.99 3.51
N THR A 48 -12.47 2.19 4.05
CA THR A 48 -12.00 2.47 5.41
C THR A 48 -12.94 1.88 6.45
N GLY A 49 -12.39 1.29 7.52
CA GLY A 49 -13.16 0.81 8.65
C GLY A 49 -13.63 1.93 9.60
N SER A 50 -14.31 1.57 10.69
CA SER A 50 -14.80 2.50 11.73
C SER A 50 -13.75 3.50 12.23
N ALA A 51 -12.49 3.08 12.34
CA ALA A 51 -11.37 3.92 12.78
C ALA A 51 -10.69 4.71 11.64
N GLY A 52 -11.26 4.71 10.43
CA GLY A 52 -10.63 5.29 9.24
C GLY A 52 -9.46 4.49 8.67
N GLY A 53 -9.22 3.29 9.20
CA GLY A 53 -8.11 2.44 8.78
C GLY A 53 -8.43 1.68 7.50
N SER A 54 -7.47 1.63 6.58
CA SER A 54 -7.50 0.76 5.40
C SER A 54 -6.11 0.17 5.17
N THR A 55 -6.03 -1.04 4.63
CA THR A 55 -4.76 -1.71 4.36
C THR A 55 -4.76 -2.38 3.00
N VAL A 56 -3.61 -2.37 2.34
CA VAL A 56 -3.37 -3.10 1.10
C VAL A 56 -2.01 -3.77 1.17
N LYS A 57 -1.86 -4.89 0.47
CA LYS A 57 -0.60 -5.61 0.33
C LYS A 57 -0.05 -5.40 -1.07
N LEU A 58 1.23 -5.09 -1.19
CA LEU A 58 1.97 -5.01 -2.45
C LEU A 58 3.01 -6.12 -2.51
N THR A 59 2.99 -6.94 -3.56
CA THR A 59 4.03 -7.94 -3.86
C THR A 59 4.72 -7.62 -5.18
N SER A 60 5.93 -8.12 -5.39
CA SER A 60 6.62 -8.03 -6.68
C SER A 60 7.44 -9.28 -6.95
N ALA A 61 7.51 -9.69 -8.21
CA ALA A 61 8.42 -10.73 -8.71
C ALA A 61 9.75 -10.15 -9.22
N THR A 62 9.86 -8.83 -9.31
CA THR A 62 11.01 -8.14 -9.89
C THR A 62 11.56 -7.14 -8.88
N ALA A 63 12.88 -7.16 -8.74
CA ALA A 63 13.58 -6.20 -7.92
C ALA A 63 13.48 -4.80 -8.53
N GLY A 64 13.26 -3.79 -7.70
CA GLY A 64 13.03 -2.43 -8.15
C GLY A 64 12.41 -1.56 -7.06
N SER A 65 12.36 -0.25 -7.30
CA SER A 65 11.73 0.70 -6.38
C SER A 65 10.31 1.01 -6.86
N PHE A 66 9.31 0.68 -6.05
CA PHE A 66 7.90 0.94 -6.34
C PHE A 66 7.30 1.86 -5.30
N THR A 67 6.33 2.68 -5.69
CA THR A 67 5.57 3.53 -4.78
C THR A 67 4.10 3.16 -4.88
N VAL A 68 3.39 3.26 -3.76
CA VAL A 68 1.95 3.06 -3.68
C VAL A 68 1.29 4.41 -3.47
N THR A 69 0.27 4.71 -4.26
CA THR A 69 -0.53 5.92 -4.13
C THR A 69 -1.96 5.54 -3.76
N ALA A 70 -2.40 6.03 -2.61
CA ALA A 70 -3.74 5.88 -2.08
C ALA A 70 -4.54 7.15 -2.32
N THR A 71 -5.73 7.05 -2.89
CA THR A 71 -6.64 8.18 -3.11
C THR A 71 -7.94 7.91 -2.37
N VAL A 72 -8.33 8.79 -1.44
CA VAL A 72 -9.55 8.65 -0.65
C VAL A 72 -10.29 9.98 -0.62
N ASP A 73 -11.54 10.02 -1.09
CA ASP A 73 -12.38 11.23 -1.08
C ASP A 73 -11.68 12.47 -1.72
N GLY A 74 -10.88 12.24 -2.77
CA GLY A 74 -10.06 13.27 -3.43
C GLY A 74 -8.71 13.58 -2.76
N VAL A 75 -8.44 13.03 -1.58
CA VAL A 75 -7.14 13.14 -0.90
C VAL A 75 -6.19 12.08 -1.45
N VAL A 76 -5.12 12.52 -2.10
CA VAL A 76 -4.07 11.64 -2.63
C VAL A 76 -2.92 11.58 -1.64
N LYS A 77 -2.43 10.37 -1.35
CA LYS A 77 -1.27 10.13 -0.50
C LYS A 77 -0.38 9.05 -1.10
N THR A 78 0.86 9.42 -1.36
CA THR A 78 1.87 8.51 -1.91
C THR A 78 2.79 8.03 -0.79
N THR A 79 3.17 6.76 -0.85
CA THR A 79 4.12 6.16 0.08
C THR A 79 5.55 6.53 -0.27
N GLU A 80 6.48 6.27 0.66
CA GLU A 80 7.89 6.22 0.32
C GLU A 80 8.18 5.12 -0.72
N ALA A 81 9.34 5.23 -1.38
CA ALA A 81 9.80 4.22 -2.33
C ALA A 81 10.08 2.90 -1.59
N ILE A 82 9.33 1.87 -1.97
CA ILE A 82 9.46 0.51 -1.48
C ILE A 82 10.51 -0.19 -2.34
N ALA A 83 11.63 -0.56 -1.74
CA ALA A 83 12.71 -1.26 -2.41
C ALA A 83 12.45 -2.77 -2.40
N PHE A 84 12.15 -3.34 -3.56
CA PHE A 84 12.15 -4.79 -3.74
C PHE A 84 13.55 -5.23 -4.14
N THR A 85 14.18 -6.05 -3.31
CA THR A 85 15.50 -6.65 -3.58
C THR A 85 15.32 -8.07 -4.09
N SER A 86 16.15 -8.51 -5.04
CA SER A 86 16.14 -9.90 -5.48
C SER A 86 16.32 -10.83 -4.27
N PRO A 87 15.63 -11.98 -4.20
CA PRO A 87 15.90 -12.98 -3.18
C PRO A 87 17.39 -13.33 -3.22
N ALA A 88 18.05 -13.28 -2.06
CA ALA A 88 19.43 -13.70 -1.92
C ALA A 88 19.48 -15.22 -2.17
N GLY A 89 19.72 -15.62 -3.42
CA GLY A 89 19.70 -17.03 -3.81
C GLY A 89 20.08 -17.22 -5.26
N GLY A 90 21.39 -17.27 -5.51
CA GLY A 90 22.01 -18.00 -6.61
C GLY A 90 22.96 -19.03 -6.01
#